data_AF-A0A967WEX5-F1
#
_entry.id   AF-A0A967WEX5-F1
#
_cell.length_a   1.000
_cell.length_b   1.000
_cell.length_c   1.000
_cell.angle_alpha   90.00
_cell.angle_beta   90.00
_cell.angle_gamma   90.00
#
_symmetry.space_group_name_H-M   'P 1'
#
loop_
_entity.id
_entity.type
_entity.pdbx_description
1 polymer ?
#
loop_
_entity_poly.entity_id
_entity_poly.type
_entity_poly.pdbx_seq_one_letter_code
_entity_poly.pdbx_strand_id
1 'polypeptide(L)'
;MKARVLLIVALALVIVGGISAPPAAAGDAVVPFKARYETYPEAELDFPYLMVEIPAAGQATHLGESTFYADMWVLLTVVPNPQWSDNMTLTAANGDELWGTYEGWGTPIPDPEFWGTFEISGGSGRFEGVTGSGAYWGQVTGETGMLYLEGTLTK
;
A
#
# COMPACT_ATOMS: atom_id res chain seq x y z
N MET A 1 34.87 -73.36 39.19
CA MET A 1 35.25 -73.31 37.75
C MET A 1 34.11 -72.61 37.02
N LYS A 2 34.22 -71.49 36.30
CA LYS A 2 35.33 -70.77 35.64
C LYS A 2 35.07 -69.25 35.79
N ALA A 3 36.12 -68.44 35.67
CA ALA A 3 36.14 -67.01 35.97
C ALA A 3 36.21 -66.11 34.72
N ARG A 4 36.06 -64.78 34.96
CA ARG A 4 36.50 -63.59 34.19
C ARG A 4 35.47 -63.10 33.13
N VAL A 5 35.15 -61.81 32.98
CA VAL A 5 35.99 -60.61 32.71
C VAL A 5 35.18 -59.32 32.97
N LEU A 6 35.84 -58.22 33.37
CA LEU A 6 35.31 -56.84 33.51
C LEU A 6 35.22 -56.11 32.15
N LEU A 7 34.21 -55.26 31.96
CA LEU A 7 34.24 -54.18 30.98
C LEU A 7 33.74 -52.86 31.61
N ILE A 8 34.64 -51.88 31.66
CA ILE A 8 34.39 -50.49 32.06
C ILE A 8 33.87 -49.76 30.82
N VAL A 9 32.72 -49.09 30.92
CA VAL A 9 32.27 -48.13 29.89
C VAL A 9 32.13 -46.77 30.56
N ALA A 10 33.04 -45.87 30.18
CA ALA A 10 33.04 -44.47 30.56
C ALA A 10 31.92 -43.73 29.80
N LEU A 11 31.09 -42.99 30.54
CA LEU A 11 30.05 -42.12 29.98
C LEU A 11 30.65 -40.71 29.79
N ALA A 12 30.91 -40.33 28.54
CA ALA A 12 31.36 -38.99 28.19
C ALA A 12 30.16 -38.02 28.14
N LEU A 13 30.23 -36.94 28.92
CA LEU A 13 29.29 -35.83 28.91
C LEU A 13 29.59 -34.94 27.68
N VAL A 14 28.67 -34.87 26.71
CA VAL A 14 28.76 -33.91 25.60
C VAL A 14 28.02 -32.64 26.02
N ILE A 15 28.77 -31.57 26.27
CA ILE A 15 28.22 -30.21 26.45
C ILE A 15 27.96 -29.67 25.04
N VAL A 16 26.70 -29.69 24.59
CA VAL A 16 26.30 -28.97 23.37
C VAL A 16 26.23 -27.49 23.72
N GLY A 17 27.26 -26.74 23.33
CA GLY A 17 27.25 -25.28 23.36
C GLY A 17 26.17 -24.76 22.43
N GLY A 18 25.16 -24.09 22.99
CA GLY A 18 24.15 -23.37 22.21
C GLY A 18 24.81 -22.23 21.44
N ILE A 19 24.80 -22.32 20.12
CA ILE A 19 25.14 -21.19 19.24
C ILE A 19 23.98 -20.21 19.37
N SER A 20 24.14 -19.19 20.22
CA SER A 20 23.26 -18.03 20.22
C SER A 20 23.53 -17.24 18.94
N ALA A 21 22.68 -17.44 17.92
CA ALA A 21 22.66 -16.57 16.76
C ALA A 21 22.38 -15.13 17.23
N PRO A 22 23.07 -14.11 16.69
CA PRO A 22 22.74 -12.72 16.99
C PRO A 22 21.29 -12.44 16.58
N PRO A 23 20.57 -11.55 17.29
CA PRO A 23 19.24 -11.15 16.88
C PRO A 23 19.32 -10.58 15.47
N ALA A 24 18.56 -11.17 14.54
CA ALA A 24 18.35 -10.56 13.24
C ALA A 24 17.81 -9.15 13.49
N ALA A 25 18.52 -8.12 13.01
CA ALA A 25 17.95 -6.80 12.91
C ALA A 25 16.66 -6.96 12.10
N ALA A 26 15.51 -6.66 12.70
CA ALA A 26 14.27 -6.51 11.98
C ALA A 26 14.45 -5.30 11.05
N GLY A 27 14.91 -5.55 9.82
CA GLY A 27 14.86 -4.54 8.78
C GLY A 27 13.40 -4.22 8.47
N ASP A 28 13.15 -2.98 8.05
CA ASP A 28 11.80 -2.52 7.76
C ASP A 28 11.08 -3.51 6.85
N ALA A 29 9.90 -3.94 7.25
CA ALA A 29 9.17 -4.99 6.56
C ALA A 29 8.52 -4.41 5.30
N VAL A 30 9.09 -4.69 4.13
CA VAL A 30 8.51 -4.32 2.84
C VAL A 30 7.49 -5.38 2.43
N VAL A 31 6.22 -4.99 2.32
CA VAL A 31 5.12 -5.87 1.93
C VAL A 31 4.40 -5.36 0.67
N PRO A 32 3.94 -6.25 -0.23
CA PRO A 32 3.16 -5.83 -1.40
C PRO A 32 1.86 -5.11 -0.99
N PHE A 33 1.49 -4.11 -1.77
CA PHE A 33 0.25 -3.36 -1.63
C PHE A 33 -0.54 -3.38 -2.94
N LYS A 34 -1.82 -3.77 -2.87
CA LYS A 34 -2.75 -3.72 -3.99
C LYS A 34 -4.10 -3.19 -3.53
N ALA A 35 -4.74 -2.37 -4.35
CA ALA A 35 -6.10 -1.91 -4.10
C ALA A 35 -6.94 -1.86 -5.37
N ARG A 36 -8.24 -2.01 -5.21
CA ARG A 36 -9.25 -1.83 -6.25
C ARG A 36 -10.46 -1.12 -5.66
N TYR A 37 -10.81 0.02 -6.24
CA TYR A 37 -11.91 0.88 -5.81
C TYR A 37 -12.84 1.20 -6.98
N GLU A 38 -14.14 1.19 -6.72
CA GLU A 38 -15.13 1.86 -7.55
C GLU A 38 -15.24 3.31 -7.08
N THR A 39 -15.08 4.26 -8.00
CA THR A 39 -15.03 5.70 -7.72
C THR A 39 -16.31 6.38 -8.15
N TYR A 40 -16.68 7.44 -7.44
CA TYR A 40 -17.87 8.26 -7.70
C TYR A 40 -17.45 9.73 -7.83
N PRO A 41 -16.72 10.10 -8.89
CA PRO A 41 -16.08 11.40 -9.00
C PRO A 41 -17.09 12.54 -9.15
N GLU A 42 -16.90 13.62 -8.40
CA GLU A 42 -17.67 14.85 -8.52
C GLU A 42 -16.73 15.97 -8.99
N ALA A 43 -17.05 16.60 -10.13
CA ALA A 43 -16.14 17.53 -10.79
C ALA A 43 -16.68 18.96 -10.82
N GLU A 44 -15.84 19.91 -10.46
CA GLU A 44 -16.09 21.35 -10.55
C GLU A 44 -15.05 22.00 -11.48
N LEU A 45 -15.54 22.72 -12.51
CA LEU A 45 -14.70 23.39 -13.49
C LEU A 45 -14.34 24.80 -13.03
N ASP A 46 -13.05 25.04 -12.79
CA ASP A 46 -12.45 26.36 -12.58
C ASP A 46 -11.29 26.57 -13.55
N PHE A 47 -11.64 26.87 -14.81
CA PHE A 47 -10.67 26.90 -15.91
C PHE A 47 -9.44 27.79 -15.59
N PRO A 48 -8.19 27.31 -15.78
CA PRO A 48 -7.80 26.14 -16.58
C PRO A 48 -7.79 24.79 -15.83
N TYR A 49 -8.27 24.76 -14.59
CA TYR A 49 -8.28 23.59 -13.74
C TYR A 49 -9.66 22.93 -13.68
N LEU A 50 -9.66 21.63 -13.46
CA LEU A 50 -10.81 20.87 -13.00
C LEU A 50 -10.46 20.34 -11.60
N MET A 51 -11.26 20.70 -10.61
CA MET A 51 -11.20 20.07 -9.29
C MET A 51 -12.13 18.86 -9.31
N VAL A 52 -11.66 17.73 -8.79
CA VAL A 52 -12.46 16.50 -8.71
C VAL A 52 -12.36 15.91 -7.30
N GLU A 53 -13.48 15.81 -6.61
CA GLU A 53 -13.59 15.02 -5.38
C GLU A 53 -13.78 13.54 -5.77
N ILE A 54 -13.02 12.63 -5.17
CA ILE A 54 -13.00 11.21 -5.55
C ILE A 54 -13.36 10.32 -4.36
N PRO A 55 -14.62 10.29 -3.90
CA PRO A 55 -15.07 9.27 -2.97
C PRO A 55 -15.09 7.91 -3.67
N ALA A 56 -14.61 6.88 -2.98
CA ALA A 56 -14.55 5.54 -3.54
C ALA A 56 -14.61 4.45 -2.46
N ALA A 57 -15.09 3.27 -2.85
CA ALA A 57 -15.22 2.12 -1.96
C ALA A 57 -14.74 0.83 -2.64
N GLY A 58 -14.16 -0.07 -1.85
CA GLY A 58 -13.53 -1.27 -2.39
C GLY A 58 -12.67 -2.02 -1.41
N GLN A 59 -11.59 -2.60 -1.90
CA GLN A 59 -10.69 -3.43 -1.11
C GLN A 59 -9.24 -3.08 -1.36
N ALA A 60 -8.45 -3.06 -0.28
CA ALA A 60 -7.01 -2.94 -0.32
C ALA A 60 -6.34 -4.00 0.56
N THR A 61 -5.22 -4.53 0.11
CA THR A 61 -4.38 -5.40 0.94
C THR A 61 -4.01 -4.68 2.24
N HIS A 62 -4.00 -5.42 3.35
CA HIS A 62 -3.74 -4.90 4.71
C HIS A 62 -4.85 -4.03 5.31
N LEU A 63 -5.70 -3.41 4.50
CA LEU A 63 -6.87 -2.64 4.96
C LEU A 63 -8.15 -3.49 4.98
N GLY A 64 -8.28 -4.45 4.06
CA GLY A 64 -9.52 -5.19 3.83
C GLY A 64 -10.53 -4.34 3.07
N GLU A 65 -11.81 -4.44 3.44
CA GLU A 65 -12.83 -3.47 3.02
C GLU A 65 -12.42 -2.06 3.48
N SER A 66 -12.42 -1.13 2.53
CA SER A 66 -11.91 0.21 2.75
C SER A 66 -12.56 1.23 1.82
N THR A 67 -12.37 2.50 2.16
CA THR A 67 -12.71 3.64 1.32
C THR A 67 -11.44 4.37 0.88
N PHE A 68 -11.56 5.09 -0.22
CA PHE A 68 -10.54 6.01 -0.72
C PHE A 68 -11.19 7.38 -0.89
N TYR A 69 -10.42 8.43 -0.61
CA TYR A 69 -10.81 9.81 -0.85
C TYR A 69 -9.59 10.62 -1.30
N ALA A 70 -9.80 11.56 -2.23
CA ALA A 70 -8.82 12.56 -2.62
C ALA A 70 -9.52 13.76 -3.26
N ASP A 71 -8.94 14.95 -3.08
CA ASP A 71 -9.24 16.12 -3.90
C ASP A 71 -8.16 16.21 -4.99
N MET A 72 -8.58 16.01 -6.23
CA MET A 72 -7.71 15.99 -7.40
C MET A 72 -7.80 17.30 -8.16
N TRP A 73 -6.65 17.79 -8.61
CA TRP A 73 -6.56 18.88 -9.58
C TRP A 73 -6.12 18.34 -10.92
N VAL A 74 -6.76 18.79 -12.00
CA VAL A 74 -6.42 18.43 -13.38
C VAL A 74 -6.17 19.70 -14.20
N LEU A 75 -5.05 19.77 -14.91
CA LEU A 75 -4.76 20.88 -15.83
C LEU A 75 -5.29 20.58 -17.24
N LEU A 76 -6.32 21.32 -17.67
CA LEU A 76 -7.02 21.05 -18.93
C LEU A 76 -6.32 21.59 -20.19
N THR A 77 -5.26 22.38 -20.03
CA THR A 77 -4.55 23.05 -21.14
C THR A 77 -3.39 22.24 -21.73
N VAL A 78 -3.07 21.08 -21.16
CA VAL A 78 -1.99 20.19 -21.58
C VAL A 78 -2.58 18.80 -21.85
N VAL A 79 -2.09 18.08 -22.87
CA VAL A 79 -2.57 16.73 -23.23
C VAL A 79 -1.37 15.76 -23.34
N PRO A 80 -1.39 14.59 -22.65
CA PRO A 80 -2.40 14.17 -21.68
C PRO A 80 -2.51 15.16 -20.51
N ASN A 81 -3.64 15.19 -19.83
CA ASN A 81 -3.93 16.17 -18.79
C ASN A 81 -3.14 15.82 -17.52
N PRO A 82 -2.22 16.67 -17.03
CA PRO A 82 -1.57 16.46 -15.74
C PRO A 82 -2.60 16.47 -14.61
N GLN A 83 -2.44 15.58 -13.65
CA GLN A 83 -3.28 15.52 -12.46
C GLN A 83 -2.48 15.22 -11.20
N TRP A 84 -2.93 15.74 -10.06
CA TRP A 84 -2.28 15.52 -8.76
C TRP A 84 -3.26 15.69 -7.61
N SER A 85 -2.88 15.14 -6.45
CA SER A 85 -3.56 15.36 -5.17
C SER A 85 -2.56 15.33 -4.03
N ASP A 86 -2.73 16.24 -3.08
CA ASP A 86 -1.92 16.36 -1.87
C ASP A 86 -2.59 15.73 -0.64
N ASN A 87 -3.77 15.12 -0.79
CA ASN A 87 -4.60 14.65 0.33
C ASN A 87 -5.26 13.28 0.09
N MET A 88 -4.53 12.36 -0.54
CA MET A 88 -4.99 10.99 -0.72
C MET A 88 -5.14 10.28 0.65
N THR A 89 -6.32 9.75 0.94
CA THR A 89 -6.61 9.00 2.18
C THR A 89 -7.27 7.67 1.87
N LEU A 90 -6.76 6.59 2.49
CA LEU A 90 -7.38 5.27 2.47
C LEU A 90 -7.79 4.88 3.88
N THR A 91 -9.07 4.57 4.10
CA THR A 91 -9.62 4.27 5.44
C THR A 91 -10.08 2.83 5.52
N ALA A 92 -9.52 2.06 6.45
CA ALA A 92 -9.94 0.70 6.73
C ALA A 92 -11.27 0.66 7.49
N ALA A 93 -11.97 -0.48 7.46
CA ALA A 93 -13.26 -0.67 8.14
C ALA A 93 -13.24 -0.38 9.66
N ASN A 94 -12.09 -0.46 10.33
CA ASN A 94 -11.95 -0.14 11.74
C ASN A 94 -11.57 1.33 12.02
N GLY A 95 -11.49 2.17 10.99
CA GLY A 95 -11.14 3.59 11.09
C GLY A 95 -9.64 3.90 11.07
N ASP A 96 -8.77 2.90 10.94
CA ASP A 96 -7.34 3.16 10.71
C ASP A 96 -7.14 3.71 9.28
N GLU A 97 -6.22 4.66 9.13
CA GLU A 97 -6.00 5.38 7.88
C GLU A 97 -4.57 5.21 7.35
N LEU A 98 -4.42 5.32 6.04
CA LEU A 98 -3.18 5.66 5.34
C LEU A 98 -3.36 7.00 4.64
N TRP A 99 -2.33 7.84 4.69
CA TRP A 99 -2.33 9.15 4.03
C TRP A 99 -1.17 9.26 3.03
N GLY A 100 -1.37 10.06 2.00
CA GLY A 100 -0.41 10.16 0.93
C GLY A 100 -0.73 11.22 -0.11
N THR A 101 0.01 11.16 -1.20
CA THR A 101 -0.16 12.02 -2.38
C THR A 101 -0.09 11.18 -3.65
N TYR A 102 -0.54 11.74 -4.76
CA TYR A 102 -0.30 11.14 -6.07
C TYR A 102 -0.15 12.20 -7.14
N GLU A 103 0.51 11.81 -8.23
CA GLU A 103 0.63 12.58 -9.46
C GLU A 103 0.52 11.68 -10.67
N GLY A 104 0.06 12.21 -11.79
CA GLY A 104 -0.05 11.44 -13.02
C GLY A 104 -0.72 12.19 -14.15
N TRP A 105 -1.41 11.43 -14.99
CA TRP A 105 -1.95 11.88 -16.25
C TRP A 105 -3.31 11.25 -16.54
N GLY A 106 -4.17 11.98 -17.25
CA GLY A 106 -5.45 11.51 -17.76
C GLY A 106 -5.66 11.84 -19.23
N THR A 107 -6.48 11.07 -19.93
CA THR A 107 -6.97 11.45 -21.26
C THR A 107 -8.13 12.45 -21.14
N PRO A 108 -8.45 13.20 -22.21
CA PRO A 108 -9.63 14.07 -22.20
C PRO A 108 -10.96 13.31 -21.99
N ILE A 109 -11.95 14.02 -21.46
CA ILE A 109 -13.36 13.60 -21.27
C ILE A 109 -14.05 13.23 -22.60
N PRO A 110 -15.14 12.43 -22.62
CA PRO A 110 -16.04 12.04 -21.51
C PRO A 110 -15.63 10.84 -20.67
N ASP A 111 -14.89 9.87 -21.22
CA ASP A 111 -14.52 8.63 -20.52
C ASP A 111 -12.98 8.55 -20.36
N PRO A 112 -12.39 9.32 -19.43
CA PRO A 112 -10.94 9.42 -19.30
C PRO A 112 -10.31 8.11 -18.78
N GLU A 113 -9.23 7.68 -19.43
CA GLU A 113 -8.24 6.75 -18.88
C GLU A 113 -7.20 7.55 -18.09
N PHE A 114 -6.73 7.02 -16.96
CA PHE A 114 -5.77 7.71 -16.10
C PHE A 114 -4.71 6.77 -15.53
N TRP A 115 -3.54 7.31 -15.22
CA TRP A 115 -2.40 6.58 -14.67
C TRP A 115 -1.40 7.51 -13.98
N GLY A 116 -0.61 6.98 -13.06
CA GLY A 116 0.45 7.73 -12.40
C GLY A 116 1.10 6.97 -11.27
N THR A 117 1.68 7.72 -10.33
CA THR A 117 2.34 7.20 -9.14
C THR A 117 1.74 7.79 -7.88
N PHE A 118 1.77 7.01 -6.80
CA PHE A 118 1.35 7.45 -5.48
C PHE A 118 2.47 7.24 -4.46
N GLU A 119 2.43 8.03 -3.39
CA GLU A 119 3.28 7.89 -2.22
C GLU A 119 2.40 7.85 -0.96
N ILE A 120 2.69 6.93 -0.05
CA ILE A 120 2.11 6.85 1.29
C ILE A 120 3.15 7.43 2.25
N SER A 121 2.78 8.52 2.93
CA SER A 121 3.66 9.26 3.83
C SER A 121 3.41 8.97 5.30
N GLY A 122 2.30 8.29 5.63
CA GLY A 122 1.97 7.92 6.99
C GLY A 122 0.65 7.16 7.12
N GLY A 123 0.28 6.90 8.37
CA GLY A 123 -1.01 6.34 8.74
C GLY A 123 -1.28 6.42 10.23
N SER A 124 -2.47 6.00 10.64
CA SER A 124 -2.93 5.97 12.03
C SER A 124 -3.11 4.55 12.55
N GLY A 125 -3.24 4.40 13.88
CA GLY A 125 -3.51 3.12 14.52
C GLY A 125 -2.47 2.06 14.15
N ARG A 126 -2.89 0.96 13.51
CA ARG A 126 -1.95 -0.11 13.12
C ARG A 126 -0.94 0.32 12.04
N PHE A 127 -1.25 1.39 11.31
CA PHE A 127 -0.44 1.93 10.22
C PHE A 127 0.46 3.11 10.65
N GLU A 128 0.57 3.40 11.95
CA GLU A 128 1.55 4.36 12.43
C GLU A 128 2.97 4.00 11.96
N GLY A 129 3.65 4.99 11.37
CA GLY A 129 5.00 4.87 10.80
C GLY A 129 5.09 4.17 9.44
N VAL A 130 3.95 3.72 8.87
CA VAL A 130 3.95 3.09 7.55
C VAL A 130 4.18 4.13 6.46
N THR A 131 5.10 3.81 5.56
CA THR A 131 5.32 4.53 4.31
C THR A 131 5.13 3.59 3.13
N GLY A 132 5.15 4.10 1.90
CA GLY A 132 5.04 3.27 0.73
C GLY A 132 4.97 4.07 -0.56
N SER A 133 4.96 3.38 -1.68
CA SER A 133 4.78 3.99 -2.98
C SER A 133 4.39 2.94 -4.02
N GLY A 134 3.93 3.41 -5.17
CA GLY A 134 3.57 2.54 -6.27
C GLY A 134 2.98 3.29 -7.45
N ALA A 135 2.30 2.55 -8.31
CA ALA A 135 1.59 3.05 -9.46
C ALA A 135 0.07 2.94 -9.26
N TYR A 136 -0.67 3.85 -9.87
CA TYR A 136 -2.11 3.74 -10.00
C TYR A 136 -2.52 3.83 -11.46
N TRP A 137 -3.68 3.25 -11.79
CA TRP A 137 -4.31 3.37 -13.10
C TRP A 137 -5.80 3.11 -13.01
N GLY A 138 -6.52 3.47 -14.06
CA GLY A 138 -7.96 3.29 -14.10
C GLY A 138 -8.63 3.98 -15.27
N GLN A 139 -9.95 3.96 -15.24
CA GLN A 139 -10.79 4.63 -16.22
C GLN A 139 -12.11 5.07 -15.58
N VAL A 140 -12.68 6.16 -16.09
CA VAL A 140 -14.05 6.57 -15.82
C VAL A 140 -14.94 6.06 -16.96
N THR A 141 -16.15 5.61 -16.62
CA THR A 141 -17.17 5.20 -17.57
C THR A 141 -18.51 5.72 -17.09
N GLY A 142 -19.06 6.72 -17.80
CA GLY A 142 -20.25 7.44 -17.34
C GLY A 142 -19.99 8.22 -16.05
N GLU A 143 -20.80 7.98 -15.01
CA GLU A 143 -20.73 8.68 -13.71
C GLU A 143 -19.82 7.98 -12.68
N THR A 144 -19.25 6.82 -13.02
CA THR A 144 -18.43 6.00 -12.11
C THR A 144 -17.08 5.69 -12.72
N GLY A 145 -16.10 5.35 -11.89
CA GLY A 145 -14.79 4.89 -12.36
C GLY A 145 -14.26 3.67 -11.63
N MET A 146 -13.18 3.13 -12.17
CA MET A 146 -12.42 2.06 -11.54
C MET A 146 -11.00 2.54 -11.30
N LEU A 147 -10.55 2.49 -10.05
CA LEU A 147 -9.20 2.85 -9.62
C LEU A 147 -8.46 1.60 -9.12
N TYR A 148 -7.25 1.41 -9.59
CA TYR A 148 -6.33 0.35 -9.18
C TYR A 148 -5.04 0.97 -8.64
N LEU A 149 -4.53 0.43 -7.53
CA LEU A 149 -3.22 0.78 -6.98
C LEU A 149 -2.38 -0.50 -6.86
N GLU A 150 -1.10 -0.43 -7.21
CA GLU A 150 -0.13 -1.49 -6.98
C GLU A 150 1.22 -0.90 -6.57
N GLY A 151 1.78 -1.41 -5.48
CA GLY A 151 3.01 -0.90 -4.89
C GLY A 151 3.47 -1.70 -3.69
N THR A 152 4.10 -1.02 -2.74
CA THR A 152 4.58 -1.62 -1.48
C THR A 152 4.33 -0.70 -0.30
N LEU A 153 4.13 -1.30 0.89
CA LEU A 153 4.21 -0.61 2.17
C LEU A 153 5.46 -1.05 2.92
N THR A 154 6.05 -0.14 3.69
CA THR A 154 7.26 -0.33 4.48
C THR A 154 7.00 0.18 5.90
N LYS A 155 7.40 -0.58 6.92
CA LYS A 155 7.27 -0.25 8.33
C LYS A 155 8.55 -0.57 9.10
#